data_AF-A0A535HEZ2-F1
#
_entry.id   AF-A0A535HEZ2-F1
#
_cell.length_a   1.000
_cell.length_b   1.000
_cell.length_c   1.000
_cell.angle_alpha   90.00
_cell.angle_beta   90.00
_cell.angle_gamma   90.00
#
_symmetry.space_group_name_H-M   'P 1'
#
loop_
_entity.id
_entity.type
_entity.pdbx_description
1 polymer ?
#
loop_
_entity_poly.entity_id
_entity_poly.type
_entity_poly.pdbx_seq_one_letter_code
_entity_poly.pdbx_strand_id
1 'polypeptide(L)'
;MNLAELVGSVLEERRPENLDPAGPIVTGEGPEVEIVILPHRDLDGVSLVAWTDDRAARLEWAYVGDLSTHDDLDLGVVVERIPYDGDWRDRMRDALVAELDRPIRLRRRRGFFGGQLVECWIMAAGKERRIAALRPPKNQLEAETEMTTSLSGGPRPRFSLTPAIR
;
A
#
# COMPACT_ATOMS: atom_id res chain seq x y z
N MET A 1 -5.13 20.54 -10.11
CA MET A 1 -4.69 19.46 -9.23
C MET A 1 -5.66 18.30 -9.32
N ASN A 2 -5.34 17.35 -10.20
CA ASN A 2 -5.92 16.00 -10.20
C ASN A 2 -5.29 15.14 -9.09
N LEU A 3 -5.64 13.85 -9.00
CA LEU A 3 -5.14 12.99 -7.92
C LEU A 3 -3.64 12.72 -8.06
N ALA A 4 -3.13 12.43 -9.27
CA ALA A 4 -1.71 12.17 -9.47
C ALA A 4 -0.84 13.39 -9.14
N GLU A 5 -1.26 14.59 -9.51
CA GLU A 5 -0.58 15.85 -9.15
C GLU A 5 -0.56 16.04 -7.62
N LEU A 6 -1.67 15.75 -6.94
CA LEU A 6 -1.76 15.81 -5.47
C LEU A 6 -0.80 14.82 -4.82
N VAL A 7 -0.85 13.55 -5.23
CA VAL A 7 0.03 12.50 -4.71
C VAL A 7 1.49 12.85 -4.97
N GLY A 8 1.83 13.28 -6.18
CA GLY A 8 3.17 13.73 -6.55
C GLY A 8 3.69 14.82 -5.62
N SER A 9 2.88 15.85 -5.36
CA SER A 9 3.26 16.93 -4.43
C SER A 9 3.54 16.44 -3.00
N VAL A 10 2.76 15.48 -2.50
CA VAL A 10 2.97 14.89 -1.17
C VAL A 10 4.27 14.08 -1.14
N LEU A 11 4.55 13.29 -2.18
CA LEU A 11 5.75 12.48 -2.26
C LEU A 11 7.02 13.32 -2.38
N GLU A 12 6.99 14.43 -3.13
CA GLU A 12 8.10 15.36 -3.24
C GLU A 12 8.44 16.02 -1.89
N GLU A 13 7.41 16.36 -1.11
CA GLU A 13 7.55 16.93 0.23
C GLU A 13 8.07 15.89 1.23
N ARG A 14 7.46 14.70 1.26
CA ARG A 14 7.68 13.69 2.31
C ARG A 14 8.84 12.76 2.04
N ARG A 15 9.18 12.53 0.77
CA ARG A 15 10.29 11.68 0.28
C ARG A 15 10.34 10.31 0.99
N PRO A 16 9.27 9.49 0.92
CA PRO A 16 9.17 8.24 1.66
C PRO A 16 10.28 7.26 1.31
N GLU A 17 10.98 6.75 2.33
CA GLU A 17 12.19 5.94 2.15
C GLU A 17 11.95 4.50 1.73
N ASN A 18 10.73 3.98 1.86
CA ASN A 18 10.37 2.59 1.55
C ASN A 18 9.37 2.46 0.38
N LEU A 19 9.14 3.55 -0.36
CA LEU A 19 8.43 3.49 -1.63
C LEU A 19 9.29 2.79 -2.70
N ASP A 20 8.64 2.09 -3.64
CA ASP A 20 9.32 1.50 -4.79
C ASP A 20 10.11 2.57 -5.58
N PRO A 21 11.41 2.35 -5.86
CA PRO A 21 12.22 3.27 -6.67
C PRO A 21 11.70 3.50 -8.09
N ALA A 22 10.92 2.57 -8.66
CA ALA A 22 10.27 2.75 -9.96
C ALA A 22 9.20 3.87 -9.91
N GLY A 23 8.77 4.24 -8.71
CA GLY A 23 7.85 5.34 -8.45
C GLY A 23 6.38 4.92 -8.48
N PRO A 24 5.46 5.90 -8.31
CA PRO A 24 4.03 5.67 -8.37
C PRO A 24 3.59 5.17 -9.75
N ILE A 25 2.61 4.28 -9.76
CA ILE A 25 1.94 3.86 -10.99
C ILE A 25 0.62 4.62 -11.08
N VAL A 26 0.42 5.28 -12.21
CA VAL A 26 -0.81 6.03 -12.49
C VAL A 26 -1.56 5.33 -13.60
N THR A 27 -2.80 4.95 -13.35
CA THR A 27 -3.71 4.31 -14.30
C THR A 27 -5.13 4.85 -14.15
N GLY A 28 -6.02 4.60 -15.10
CA GLY A 28 -7.39 5.10 -15.05
C GLY A 28 -8.23 4.75 -16.27
N GLU A 29 -9.53 4.60 -16.06
CA GLU A 29 -10.52 4.38 -17.12
C GLU A 29 -11.23 5.71 -17.44
N GLY A 30 -10.53 6.62 -18.10
CA GLY A 30 -11.08 7.90 -18.54
C GLY A 30 -11.02 9.02 -17.48
N PRO A 31 -11.66 10.18 -17.75
CA PRO A 31 -11.49 11.39 -16.96
C PRO A 31 -12.14 11.34 -15.56
N GLU A 32 -13.00 10.35 -15.30
CA GLU A 32 -13.74 10.22 -14.04
C GLU A 32 -13.09 9.26 -13.05
N VAL A 33 -12.17 8.39 -13.52
CA VAL A 33 -11.50 7.40 -12.69
C VAL A 33 -9.99 7.51 -12.83
N GLU A 34 -9.34 7.93 -11.74
CA GLU A 34 -7.88 8.03 -11.64
C GLU A 34 -7.44 7.14 -10.48
N ILE A 35 -6.42 6.31 -10.70
CA ILE A 35 -5.87 5.38 -9.72
C ILE A 35 -4.37 5.64 -9.65
N VAL A 36 -3.88 5.89 -8.45
CA VAL A 36 -2.47 6.06 -8.12
C VAL A 36 -2.07 5.00 -7.13
N ILE A 37 -1.14 4.14 -7.52
CA ILE A 37 -0.63 3.03 -6.73
C ILE A 37 0.76 3.40 -6.23
N LEU A 38 0.95 3.26 -4.92
CA LEU A 38 2.19 3.54 -4.19
C LEU A 38 2.73 2.24 -3.61
N PRO A 39 3.56 1.49 -4.37
CA PRO A 39 4.02 0.18 -3.95
C PRO A 39 5.08 0.30 -2.85
N HIS A 40 4.98 -0.55 -1.83
CA HIS A 40 6.03 -0.70 -0.85
C HIS A 40 7.18 -1.52 -1.44
N ARG A 41 8.40 -0.98 -1.41
CA ARG A 41 9.60 -1.55 -2.05
C ARG A 41 9.90 -3.01 -1.71
N ASP A 42 9.80 -3.36 -0.42
CA ASP A 42 10.22 -4.68 0.08
C ASP A 42 9.03 -5.63 0.38
N LEU A 43 7.80 -5.14 0.22
CA LEU A 43 6.58 -5.89 0.54
C LEU A 43 5.76 -6.08 -0.72
N ASP A 44 6.31 -6.86 -1.64
CA ASP A 44 5.71 -7.21 -2.94
C ASP A 44 4.18 -7.17 -2.97
N GLY A 45 3.66 -6.38 -3.92
CA GLY A 45 2.24 -6.11 -4.14
C GLY A 45 1.56 -5.24 -3.07
N VAL A 46 2.07 -5.17 -1.85
CA VAL A 46 1.50 -4.33 -0.79
C VAL A 46 1.66 -2.86 -1.16
N SER A 47 0.53 -2.21 -1.44
CA SER A 47 0.48 -0.87 -1.97
C SER A 47 -0.53 -0.02 -1.22
N LEU A 48 -0.19 1.24 -1.03
CA LEU A 48 -1.17 2.27 -0.72
C LEU A 48 -1.78 2.73 -2.04
N VAL A 49 -3.09 2.63 -2.17
CA VAL A 49 -3.82 2.94 -3.40
C VAL A 49 -4.72 4.13 -3.12
N ALA A 50 -4.47 5.22 -3.83
CA ALA A 50 -5.37 6.37 -3.88
C ALA A 50 -6.14 6.29 -5.19
N TRP A 51 -7.45 6.49 -5.16
CA TRP A 51 -8.22 6.56 -6.39
C TRP A 51 -9.45 7.44 -6.26
N THR A 52 -9.93 7.90 -7.41
CA THR A 52 -11.15 8.72 -7.54
C THR A 52 -12.14 8.01 -8.45
N ASP A 53 -13.43 8.17 -8.16
CA ASP A 53 -14.54 7.81 -9.06
C ASP A 53 -15.51 8.98 -9.24
N ASP A 54 -16.72 8.75 -9.77
CA ASP A 54 -17.78 9.75 -9.95
C ASP A 54 -18.35 10.29 -8.62
N ARG A 55 -18.03 9.67 -7.48
CA ARG A 55 -18.69 9.93 -6.19
C ARG A 55 -17.74 10.41 -5.10
N ALA A 56 -16.52 9.88 -5.06
CA ALA A 56 -15.59 10.10 -3.96
C ALA A 56 -14.13 9.83 -4.35
N ALA A 57 -13.23 10.45 -3.60
CA ALA A 57 -11.85 10.02 -3.50
C ALA A 57 -11.72 8.96 -2.39
N ARG A 58 -10.86 7.97 -2.58
CA ARG A 58 -10.63 6.86 -1.65
C ARG A 58 -9.15 6.61 -1.46
N LEU A 59 -8.82 6.16 -0.25
CA LEU A 59 -7.49 5.73 0.12
C LEU A 59 -7.59 4.37 0.81
N GLU A 60 -6.80 3.42 0.35
CA GLU A 60 -6.84 2.05 0.86
C GLU A 60 -5.50 1.32 0.75
N TRP A 61 -5.32 0.32 1.61
CA TRP A 61 -4.22 -0.62 1.48
C TRP A 61 -4.68 -1.86 0.72
N ALA A 62 -3.98 -2.21 -0.36
CA ALA A 62 -4.29 -3.38 -1.17
C ALA A 62 -3.05 -4.23 -1.41
N TYR A 63 -3.28 -5.52 -1.69
CA TYR A 63 -2.27 -6.37 -2.33
C TYR A 63 -2.54 -6.36 -3.83
N VAL A 64 -1.67 -5.67 -4.57
CA VAL A 64 -1.77 -5.47 -6.01
C VAL A 64 -0.87 -6.49 -6.71
N GLY A 65 -1.46 -7.37 -7.51
CA GLY A 65 -0.76 -8.36 -8.33
C GLY A 65 -0.04 -7.74 -9.54
N ASP A 66 0.18 -8.50 -10.60
CA ASP A 66 0.86 -8.00 -11.81
C ASP A 66 0.01 -7.08 -12.69
N LEU A 67 -1.22 -6.76 -12.25
CA LEU A 67 -2.19 -5.93 -12.95
C LEU A 67 -2.44 -6.38 -14.41
N SER A 68 -2.14 -7.65 -14.73
CA SER A 68 -2.34 -8.19 -16.07
C SER A 68 -3.82 -8.32 -16.43
N THR A 69 -4.70 -8.30 -15.42
CA THR A 69 -6.15 -8.17 -15.58
C THR A 69 -6.71 -7.03 -14.71
N HIS A 70 -7.78 -6.38 -15.18
CA HIS A 70 -8.44 -5.26 -14.47
C HIS A 70 -9.02 -5.68 -13.09
N ASP A 71 -9.10 -6.99 -12.82
CA ASP A 71 -9.66 -7.58 -11.60
C ASP A 71 -8.57 -7.90 -10.53
N ASP A 72 -7.29 -7.59 -10.78
CA ASP A 72 -6.18 -7.91 -9.86
C ASP A 72 -5.97 -6.88 -8.74
N LEU A 73 -6.84 -5.86 -8.66
CA LEU A 73 -7.01 -5.01 -7.49
C LEU A 73 -8.00 -5.68 -6.53
N ASP A 74 -7.50 -6.58 -5.67
CA ASP A 74 -8.29 -7.02 -4.50
C ASP A 74 -8.29 -5.85 -3.50
N LEU A 75 -9.24 -4.92 -3.69
CA LEU A 75 -9.40 -3.68 -2.93
C LEU A 75 -9.46 -4.01 -1.44
N GLY A 76 -8.35 -3.80 -0.74
CA GLY A 76 -8.12 -4.37 0.58
C GLY A 76 -8.80 -3.61 1.71
N VAL A 77 -8.01 -2.90 2.51
CA VAL A 77 -8.48 -2.18 3.69
C VAL A 77 -8.64 -0.71 3.36
N VAL A 78 -9.89 -0.29 3.10
CA VAL A 78 -10.24 1.14 3.01
C VAL A 78 -9.93 1.83 4.34
N VAL A 79 -9.08 2.85 4.26
CA VAL A 79 -8.70 3.69 5.42
C VAL A 79 -9.42 5.01 5.41
N GLU A 80 -9.76 5.55 4.23
CA GLU A 80 -10.48 6.81 4.10
C GLU A 80 -11.39 6.81 2.87
N ARG A 81 -12.57 7.42 3.00
CA ARG A 81 -13.50 7.67 1.89
C ARG A 81 -14.01 9.10 1.99
N ILE A 82 -13.67 9.91 1.00
CA ILE A 82 -13.85 11.35 0.99
C ILE A 82 -14.84 11.70 -0.13
N PRO A 83 -16.10 12.02 0.21
CA PRO A 83 -17.03 12.56 -0.76
C PRO A 83 -16.46 13.86 -1.37
N TYR A 84 -16.86 14.21 -2.59
CA TYR A 84 -16.41 15.46 -3.22
C TYR A 84 -17.10 16.73 -2.66
N ASP A 85 -17.50 16.72 -1.39
CA ASP A 85 -18.01 17.90 -0.72
C ASP A 85 -16.87 18.72 -0.09
N GLY A 86 -16.83 20.02 -0.39
CA GLY A 86 -15.81 20.92 0.16
C GLY A 86 -14.37 20.55 -0.24
N ASP A 87 -13.46 20.60 0.74
CA ASP A 87 -12.00 20.51 0.55
C ASP A 87 -11.49 19.06 0.51
N TRP A 88 -12.05 18.23 -0.38
CA TRP A 88 -11.69 16.81 -0.49
C TRP A 88 -10.19 16.59 -0.74
N ARG A 89 -9.53 17.53 -1.42
CA ARG A 89 -8.09 17.49 -1.70
C ARG A 89 -7.25 17.62 -0.45
N ASP A 90 -7.58 18.56 0.43
CA ASP A 90 -6.84 18.75 1.67
C ASP A 90 -7.03 17.55 2.60
N ARG A 91 -8.26 17.02 2.66
CA ARG A 91 -8.54 15.77 3.38
C ARG A 91 -7.77 14.58 2.81
N MET A 92 -7.67 14.47 1.48
CA MET A 92 -6.89 13.41 0.82
C MET A 92 -5.40 13.58 1.11
N ARG A 93 -4.89 14.80 1.09
CA ARG A 93 -3.51 15.13 1.44
C ARG A 93 -3.18 14.71 2.87
N ASP A 94 -4.03 15.08 3.83
CA ASP A 94 -3.86 14.73 5.24
C ASP A 94 -3.91 13.21 5.44
N ALA A 95 -4.86 12.53 4.77
CA ALA A 95 -4.97 11.08 4.80
C ALA A 95 -3.71 10.41 4.22
N LEU A 96 -3.23 10.84 3.05
CA LEU A 96 -2.00 10.34 2.45
C LEU A 96 -0.80 10.50 3.38
N VAL A 97 -0.62 11.69 3.97
CA VAL A 97 0.48 11.95 4.91
C VAL A 97 0.40 11.01 6.11
N ALA A 98 -0.78 10.82 6.69
CA ALA A 98 -0.97 9.89 7.81
C ALA A 98 -0.69 8.44 7.42
N GLU A 99 -1.08 8.02 6.22
CA GLU A 99 -0.87 6.65 5.73
C GLU A 99 0.58 6.34 5.37
N LEU A 100 1.34 7.33 4.87
CA LEU A 100 2.77 7.14 4.62
C LEU A 100 3.51 6.75 5.90
N ASP A 101 3.14 7.36 7.03
CA ASP A 101 3.72 7.08 8.35
C ASP A 101 3.07 5.86 9.04
N ARG A 102 1.99 5.28 8.49
CA ARG A 102 1.25 4.21 9.16
C ARG A 102 2.12 2.96 9.38
N PRO A 103 2.21 2.46 10.62
CA PRO A 103 2.92 1.23 10.90
C PRO A 103 2.26 0.00 10.25
N ILE A 104 3.05 -0.72 9.46
CA ILE A 104 2.76 -2.04 8.91
C ILE A 104 3.51 -3.07 9.76
N ARG A 105 2.77 -3.87 10.53
CA ARG A 105 3.31 -4.97 11.33
C ARG A 105 3.44 -6.22 10.47
N LEU A 106 4.61 -6.82 10.48
CA LEU A 106 4.92 -8.05 9.78
C LEU A 106 5.00 -9.19 10.80
N ARG A 107 4.14 -10.19 10.62
CA ARG A 107 4.07 -11.37 11.49
C ARG A 107 4.33 -12.63 10.68
N ARG A 108 5.39 -13.35 11.04
CA ARG A 108 5.65 -14.67 10.47
C ARG A 108 4.65 -15.68 11.02
N ARG A 109 4.07 -16.48 10.15
CA ARG A 109 3.20 -17.60 10.49
C ARG A 109 3.68 -18.86 9.78
N ARG A 110 3.57 -19.99 10.48
CA ARG A 110 3.72 -21.31 9.86
C ARG A 110 2.39 -21.68 9.21
N GLY A 111 2.40 -21.84 7.89
CA GLY A 111 1.27 -22.32 7.11
C GLY A 111 1.02 -23.81 7.34
N PHE A 112 -0.19 -24.25 6.94
CA PHE A 112 -0.72 -25.59 7.22
C PHE A 112 0.12 -26.74 6.64
N PHE A 113 0.80 -26.51 5.50
CA PHE A 113 1.69 -27.49 4.85
C PHE A 113 3.19 -27.23 5.12
N GLY A 114 3.53 -26.52 6.19
CA GLY A 114 4.92 -26.17 6.52
C GLY A 114 5.55 -25.11 5.61
N GLY A 115 4.75 -24.48 4.73
CA GLY A 115 5.10 -23.22 4.09
C GLY A 115 5.16 -22.11 5.13
N GLN A 116 6.06 -21.14 4.95
CA GLN A 116 6.12 -19.97 5.82
C GLN A 116 5.49 -18.79 5.10
N LEU A 117 4.72 -18.00 5.83
CA LEU A 117 4.08 -16.80 5.32
C LEU A 117 4.35 -15.63 6.24
N VAL A 118 4.38 -14.43 5.68
CA VAL A 118 4.49 -13.17 6.42
C VAL A 118 3.18 -12.43 6.23
N GLU A 119 2.41 -12.28 7.31
CA GLU A 119 1.19 -11.48 7.28
C GLU A 119 1.53 -10.01 7.54
N CYS A 120 0.97 -9.13 6.72
CA CYS A 120 1.07 -7.69 6.86
C CYS A 120 -0.20 -7.15 7.50
N TRP A 121 -0.06 -6.41 8.59
CA TRP A 121 -1.17 -5.90 9.39
C TRP A 121 -1.03 -4.41 9.63
N ILE A 122 -2.16 -3.70 9.63
CA ILE A 122 -2.25 -2.29 10.03
C ILE A 122 -3.33 -2.13 11.08
N MET A 123 -3.27 -1.06 11.86
CA MET A 123 -4.42 -0.59 12.65
C MET A 123 -5.27 0.33 11.77
N ALA A 124 -6.54 0.03 11.55
CA ALA A 124 -7.47 0.89 10.83
C ALA A 124 -8.83 0.89 11.55
N ALA A 125 -9.44 2.08 11.71
CA ALA A 125 -10.68 2.27 12.48
C ALA A 125 -10.66 1.58 13.87
N GLY A 126 -9.52 1.66 14.57
CA GLY A 126 -9.32 1.07 15.89
C GLY A 126 -9.20 -0.47 15.92
N LYS A 127 -9.14 -1.14 14.77
CA LYS A 127 -9.01 -2.60 14.67
C LYS A 127 -7.76 -2.98 13.88
N GLU A 128 -7.17 -4.11 14.25
CA GLU A 128 -6.09 -4.69 13.46
C GLU A 128 -6.67 -5.35 12.20
N ARG A 129 -6.15 -4.99 11.03
CA ARG A 129 -6.64 -5.45 9.73
C ARG A 129 -5.47 -6.01 8.93
N ARG A 130 -5.64 -7.21 8.40
CA ARG A 130 -4.65 -7.84 7.52
C ARG A 130 -4.79 -7.25 6.13
N ILE A 131 -3.69 -6.76 5.57
CA ILE A 131 -3.65 -6.17 4.22
C ILE A 131 -3.00 -7.10 3.19
N ALA A 132 -2.15 -8.05 3.63
CA ALA A 132 -1.55 -9.04 2.75
C ALA A 132 -1.04 -10.28 3.50
N ALA A 133 -0.78 -11.34 2.76
CA ALA A 133 -0.07 -12.54 3.22
C ALA A 133 0.99 -12.95 2.19
N LEU A 134 2.24 -12.63 2.48
CA LEU A 134 3.39 -12.81 1.59
C LEU A 134 4.01 -14.20 1.76
N ARG A 135 4.61 -14.74 0.70
CA ARG A 135 5.29 -16.04 0.72
C ARG A 135 6.77 -15.92 0.31
N PRO A 136 7.62 -15.33 1.17
CA PRO A 136 9.05 -15.22 0.86
C PRO A 136 9.75 -16.59 0.78
N PRO A 137 10.83 -16.70 0.00
CA PRO A 137 11.65 -17.90 -0.09
C PRO A 137 12.13 -18.36 1.30
N LYS A 138 12.10 -19.67 1.56
CA LYS A 138 12.45 -20.25 2.88
C LYS A 138 13.83 -19.86 3.38
N ASN A 139 14.79 -19.62 2.49
CA ASN A 139 16.17 -19.27 2.80
C ASN A 139 16.36 -17.79 3.20
N GLN A 140 15.35 -16.93 3.02
CA GLN A 140 15.41 -15.51 3.37
C GLN A 140 14.72 -15.19 4.71
N LEU A 141 14.11 -16.18 5.36
CA LEU A 141 13.42 -16.00 6.62
C LEU A 141 14.30 -16.45 7.80
N GLU A 142 15.07 -15.50 8.36
CA GLU A 142 15.76 -15.67 9.65
C GLU A 142 14.77 -15.92 10.80
N ALA A 143 15.27 -16.15 12.03
CA ALA A 143 14.47 -16.55 13.19
C ALA A 143 13.22 -15.66 13.46
N GLU A 144 12.26 -16.20 14.21
CA GLU A 144 10.96 -15.60 14.54
C GLU A 144 11.10 -14.15 15.01
N THR A 145 10.71 -13.19 14.16
CA THR A 145 10.82 -11.76 14.44
C THR A 145 9.54 -11.06 13.99
N GLU A 146 8.83 -10.44 14.92
CA GLU A 146 7.82 -9.43 14.59
C GLU A 146 8.58 -8.13 14.28
N MET A 147 8.24 -7.50 13.15
CA MET A 147 8.85 -6.24 12.76
C MET A 147 7.80 -5.26 12.29
N THR A 148 8.13 -3.97 12.32
CA THR A 148 7.23 -2.89 11.92
C THR A 148 7.94 -2.00 10.92
N THR A 149 7.33 -1.75 9.76
CA THR A 149 7.82 -0.84 8.71
C THR A 149 6.71 0.14 8.33
N SER A 150 6.99 1.16 7.53
CA SER A 150 5.99 2.01 6.86
C SER A 150 6.51 2.44 5.49
N LEU A 151 5.73 3.20 4.71
CA LEU A 151 6.22 3.78 3.45
C LEU A 151 7.23 4.90 3.73
N SER A 152 7.02 5.71 4.77
CA SER A 152 7.94 6.78 5.15
C SER A 152 9.30 6.26 5.60
N GLY A 153 9.38 5.09 6.24
CA GLY A 153 10.65 4.50 6.66
C GLY A 153 10.50 3.37 7.68
N GLY A 154 11.59 3.09 8.42
CA GLY A 154 11.64 2.00 9.40
C GLY A 154 12.49 0.81 8.94
N PRO A 155 12.64 -0.23 9.79
CA PRO A 155 13.46 -1.39 9.47
C PRO A 155 12.92 -2.10 8.25
N ARG A 156 13.81 -2.36 7.30
CA ARG A 156 13.49 -3.08 6.07
C ARG A 156 13.46 -4.59 6.31
N PRO A 157 12.48 -5.32 5.77
CA PRO A 157 12.47 -6.77 5.87
C PRO A 157 13.76 -7.35 5.26
N ARG A 158 14.34 -8.37 5.89
CA ARG A 158 15.54 -9.06 5.39
C ARG A 158 15.25 -10.06 4.26
N PHE A 159 14.06 -9.98 3.68
CA PHE A 159 13.66 -10.75 2.51
C PHE A 159 13.32 -9.78 1.38
N SER A 160 13.57 -10.21 0.15
CA SER A 160 13.20 -9.47 -1.04
C SER A 160 12.33 -10.39 -1.88
N LEU A 161 11.11 -9.93 -2.10
CA LEU A 161 10.17 -10.56 -3.01
C LEU A 161 10.39 -9.97 -4.41
N THR A 162 10.21 -10.78 -5.44
CA THR A 162 10.25 -10.26 -6.81
C THR A 162 9.03 -9.37 -6.98
N PRO A 163 9.17 -8.10 -7.40
CA PRO A 163 8.02 -7.23 -7.55
C PRO A 163 7.02 -7.84 -8.54
N ALA A 164 5.77 -7.95 -8.10
CA ALA A 164 4.64 -8.41 -8.90
C ALA A 164 4.34 -7.45 -10.04
N ILE A 165 4.55 -6.15 -9.83
CA ILE A 165 4.27 -5.11 -10.82
C ILE A 165 5.57 -4.69 -11.51
N ARG A 166 5.59 -4.70 -12.85
CA ARG A 166 6.70 -4.25 -13.70
C ARG A 166 6.23 -3.29 -14.78
#